data_AF-A0A0G4MDV5-F1
#
_entry.id   AF-A0A0G4MDV5-F1
#
_cell.length_a   1.000
_cell.length_b   1.000
_cell.length_c   1.000
_cell.angle_alpha   90.00
_cell.angle_beta   90.00
_cell.angle_gamma   90.00
#
_symmetry.space_group_name_H-M   'P 1'
#
loop_
_entity.id
_entity.type
_entity.pdbx_description
1 polymer ?
#
loop_
_entity_poly.entity_id
_entity_poly.type
_entity_poly.pdbx_seq_one_letter_code
_entity_poly.pdbx_strand_id
1 'polypeptide(L)'
;QETKKAVDVGYWPLYRWNPQNEAKGEPNFSLDSEHIKNELKEFLKRDNQLTQLMNKDPAFAANLAQDFGTEVRAQQKRKAKDAYDALLEGLLGAPLTVLFASDNGNATSVAKRLANRGKARGLKTQVMSMEDYPLEDLPSEENIVFVTSTA
;
A
#
# COMPACT_ATOMS: atom_id res chain seq x y z
N GLN A 1 -20.75 9.44 31.50
CA GLN A 1 -19.41 9.81 32.01
C GLN A 1 -18.28 9.50 31.03
N GLU A 2 -18.49 8.74 29.95
CA GLU A 2 -17.42 8.34 29.03
C GLU A 2 -16.95 9.44 28.05
N THR A 3 -17.84 10.33 27.63
CA THR A 3 -17.51 11.45 26.73
C THR A 3 -16.52 12.44 27.34
N LYS A 4 -16.60 12.70 28.65
CA LYS A 4 -15.63 13.56 29.35
C LYS A 4 -14.24 12.93 29.38
N LYS A 5 -14.16 11.61 29.67
CA LYS A 5 -12.90 10.86 29.64
C LYS A 5 -12.27 10.83 28.25
N ALA A 6 -13.07 10.70 27.18
CA ALA A 6 -12.56 10.70 25.80
C ALA A 6 -11.97 12.07 25.38
N VAL A 7 -12.53 13.18 25.88
CA VAL A 7 -11.98 14.53 25.68
C VAL A 7 -10.69 14.72 26.48
N ASP A 8 -10.65 14.25 27.73
CA ASP A 8 -9.47 14.35 28.60
C ASP A 8 -8.28 13.49 28.09
N VAL A 9 -8.56 12.36 27.45
CA VAL A 9 -7.57 11.43 26.85
C VAL A 9 -7.11 11.89 25.45
N GLY A 10 -7.66 12.98 24.90
CA GLY A 10 -7.26 13.53 23.60
C GLY A 10 -7.77 12.75 22.37
N TYR A 11 -8.65 11.78 22.57
CA TYR A 11 -9.23 10.97 21.47
C TYR A 11 -10.21 11.76 20.61
N TRP A 12 -10.75 12.87 21.13
CA TRP A 12 -11.63 13.78 20.39
C TRP A 12 -11.23 15.25 20.56
N PRO A 13 -10.54 15.88 19.59
CA PRO A 13 -10.17 17.29 19.66
C PRO A 13 -11.40 18.20 19.56
N LEU A 14 -11.64 18.98 20.62
CA LEU A 14 -12.58 20.10 20.61
C LEU A 14 -11.88 21.35 20.08
N TYR A 15 -12.23 21.73 18.86
CA TYR A 15 -11.79 22.97 18.23
C TYR A 15 -12.98 23.78 17.75
N ARG A 16 -12.80 25.10 17.65
CA ARG A 16 -13.78 26.03 17.11
C ARG A 16 -13.11 26.89 16.05
N TRP A 17 -13.77 26.96 14.89
CA TRP A 17 -13.39 27.85 13.79
C TRP A 17 -14.46 28.91 13.62
N ASN A 18 -14.07 30.19 13.74
CA ASN A 18 -14.97 31.31 13.50
C ASN A 18 -14.39 32.25 12.42
N PRO A 19 -14.92 32.23 11.19
CA PRO A 19 -14.43 33.08 10.10
C PRO A 19 -14.74 34.56 10.30
N GLN A 20 -15.65 34.92 11.22
CA GLN A 20 -15.96 36.33 11.53
C GLN A 20 -14.88 37.00 12.40
N ASN A 21 -13.97 36.23 13.00
CA ASN A 21 -12.89 36.75 13.83
C ASN A 21 -11.82 37.50 13.02
N GLU A 22 -11.67 37.17 11.73
CA GLU A 22 -10.73 37.80 10.80
C GLU A 22 -11.05 39.30 10.62
N ALA A 23 -12.34 39.65 10.55
CA ALA A 23 -12.81 41.02 10.46
C ALA A 23 -12.61 41.82 11.78
N LYS A 24 -12.41 41.13 12.90
CA LYS A 24 -12.20 41.71 14.23
C LYS A 24 -10.73 41.70 14.68
N GLY A 25 -9.83 41.12 13.87
CA GLY A 25 -8.42 40.95 14.22
C GLY A 25 -8.16 39.90 15.30
N GLU A 26 -9.13 39.03 15.58
CA GLU A 26 -9.00 37.93 16.54
C GLU A 26 -8.62 36.62 15.81
N PRO A 27 -8.03 35.63 16.52
CA PRO A 27 -7.69 34.34 15.90
C PRO A 27 -8.94 33.58 15.41
N ASN A 28 -8.93 33.15 14.14
CA ASN A 28 -10.02 32.36 13.55
C ASN A 28 -10.13 30.95 14.15
N PHE A 29 -9.03 30.42 14.69
CA PHE A 29 -8.93 29.08 15.23
C PHE A 29 -8.71 29.12 16.74
N SER A 30 -9.51 28.35 17.48
CA SER A 30 -9.32 28.10 18.90
C SER A 30 -9.41 26.61 19.19
N LEU A 31 -8.44 26.10 19.97
CA LEU A 31 -8.38 24.72 20.43
C LEU A 31 -8.64 24.70 21.93
N ASP A 32 -9.73 24.03 22.33
CA ASP A 32 -10.20 24.00 23.71
C ASP A 32 -9.72 22.76 24.48
N SER A 33 -9.17 21.75 23.78
CA SER A 33 -8.62 20.55 24.41
C SER A 33 -7.25 20.82 25.02
N GLU A 34 -7.18 20.87 26.36
CA GLU A 34 -5.95 21.22 27.10
C GLU A 34 -4.81 20.22 26.87
N HIS A 35 -5.11 18.92 26.81
CA HIS A 35 -4.10 17.88 26.58
C HIS A 35 -3.42 18.03 25.21
N ILE A 36 -4.23 18.09 24.14
CA ILE A 36 -3.75 18.26 22.76
C ILE A 36 -3.00 19.59 22.60
N LYS A 37 -3.42 20.64 23.30
CA LYS A 37 -2.72 21.92 23.32
C LYS A 37 -1.31 21.82 23.92
N ASN A 38 -1.15 21.04 24.99
CA ASN A 38 0.16 20.80 25.60
C ASN A 38 1.05 19.94 24.71
N GLU A 39 0.53 18.87 24.13
CA GLU A 39 1.26 18.03 23.17
C GLU A 39 1.69 18.83 21.93
N LEU A 40 0.78 19.62 21.36
CA LEU A 40 1.08 20.49 20.23
C LEU A 40 2.16 21.52 20.59
N LYS A 41 2.09 22.11 21.79
CA LYS A 41 3.10 23.05 22.28
C LYS A 41 4.46 22.38 22.44
N GLU A 42 4.50 21.16 22.95
CA GLU A 42 5.73 20.38 23.10
C GLU A 42 6.32 19.99 21.73
N PHE A 43 5.47 19.59 20.79
CA PHE A 43 5.84 19.30 19.41
C PHE A 43 6.45 20.55 18.72
N LEU A 44 5.76 21.68 18.76
CA LEU A 44 6.25 22.93 18.17
C LEU A 44 7.53 23.43 18.85
N LYS A 45 7.68 23.20 20.16
CA LYS A 45 8.91 23.54 20.88
C LYS A 45 10.08 22.68 20.41
N ARG A 46 9.88 21.37 20.19
CA ARG A 46 10.90 20.47 19.64
C ARG A 46 11.32 20.91 18.24
N ASP A 47 10.37 21.22 17.37
CA ASP A 47 10.65 21.64 15.99
C ASP A 47 11.42 22.97 15.92
N ASN A 48 11.03 23.93 16.76
CA ASN A 48 11.75 25.19 16.90
C ASN A 48 13.17 24.98 17.46
N GLN A 49 13.35 24.08 18.43
CA GLN A 49 14.67 23.76 18.98
C GLN A 49 15.57 23.08 17.95
N LEU A 50 15.02 22.16 17.15
CA LEU A 50 15.75 21.49 16.07
C LEU A 50 16.15 22.49 14.99
N THR A 51 15.21 23.35 14.58
CA THR A 51 15.48 24.44 13.62
C THR A 51 16.57 25.39 14.13
N GLN A 52 16.52 25.78 15.41
CA GLN A 52 17.55 26.62 16.02
C GLN A 52 18.91 25.92 16.12
N LEU A 53 18.94 24.61 16.38
CA LEU A 53 20.18 23.82 16.39
C LEU A 53 20.79 23.74 15.00
N MET A 54 19.97 23.46 13.97
CA MET A 54 20.38 23.43 12.56
C MET A 54 20.91 24.78 12.08
N ASN A 55 20.32 25.89 12.54
CA ASN A 55 20.79 27.24 12.22
C ASN A 55 22.09 27.61 12.94
N LYS A 56 22.35 27.06 14.13
CA LYS A 56 23.55 27.36 14.93
C LYS A 56 24.77 26.57 14.47
N ASP A 57 24.58 25.33 14.03
CA ASP A 57 25.68 24.48 13.57
C ASP A 57 25.36 23.87 12.19
N PRO A 58 25.92 24.46 11.11
CA PRO A 58 25.71 24.00 9.75
C PRO A 58 26.18 22.56 9.48
N ALA A 59 27.09 22.02 10.29
CA ALA A 59 27.60 20.66 10.11
C ALA A 59 26.52 19.61 10.42
N PHE A 60 25.68 19.84 11.44
CA PHE A 60 24.57 18.94 11.77
C PHE A 60 23.43 19.03 10.75
N ALA A 61 23.17 20.21 10.18
CA ALA A 61 22.16 20.39 9.15
C ALA A 61 22.46 19.59 7.88
N ALA A 62 23.73 19.56 7.45
CA ALA A 62 24.15 18.81 6.26
C ALA A 62 24.00 17.29 6.44
N ASN A 63 24.46 16.76 7.58
CA ASN A 63 24.38 15.33 7.87
C ASN A 63 22.93 14.84 8.01
N LEU A 64 22.08 15.59 8.73
CA LEU A 64 20.68 15.21 8.93
C LEU A 64 19.85 15.30 7.63
N ALA A 65 20.07 16.33 6.82
CA ALA A 65 19.40 16.46 5.52
C ALA A 65 19.81 15.36 4.53
N GLN A 66 21.06 14.91 4.61
CA GLN A 66 21.57 13.81 3.80
C GLN A 66 20.96 12.46 4.23
N ASP A 67 20.88 12.19 5.52
CA ASP A 67 20.29 10.95 6.05
C ASP A 67 18.78 10.87 5.79
N PHE A 68 18.02 11.93 6.10
CA PHE A 68 16.58 11.97 5.79
C PHE A 68 16.30 11.91 4.28
N GLY A 69 17.12 12.60 3.48
CA GLY A 69 16.98 12.60 2.02
C GLY A 69 17.19 11.21 1.40
N THR A 70 18.11 10.42 1.94
CA THR A 70 18.37 9.06 1.44
C THR A 70 17.29 8.08 1.86
N GLU A 71 16.84 8.15 3.11
CA GLU A 71 15.82 7.23 3.65
C GLU A 71 14.43 7.48 3.05
N VAL A 72 14.02 8.75 2.91
CA VAL A 72 12.76 9.13 2.26
C VAL A 72 12.75 8.70 0.80
N ARG A 73 13.85 8.89 0.07
CA ARG A 73 13.97 8.42 -1.33
C ARG A 73 13.92 6.90 -1.43
N ALA A 74 14.52 6.18 -0.49
CA ALA A 74 14.45 4.72 -0.45
C ALA A 74 13.02 4.22 -0.19
N GLN A 75 12.30 4.84 0.75
CA GLN A 75 10.89 4.50 1.01
C GLN A 75 9.98 4.86 -0.17
N GLN A 76 10.19 6.01 -0.81
CA GLN A 76 9.44 6.40 -2.00
C GLN A 76 9.67 5.42 -3.16
N LYS A 77 10.92 4.97 -3.38
CA LYS A 77 11.23 3.93 -4.38
C LYS A 77 10.56 2.60 -4.07
N ARG A 78 10.53 2.18 -2.79
CA ARG A 78 9.82 0.96 -2.37
C ARG A 78 8.32 1.08 -2.64
N LYS A 79 7.67 2.15 -2.16
CA LYS A 79 6.25 2.41 -2.44
C LYS A 79 5.93 2.48 -3.93
N ALA A 80 6.80 3.09 -4.73
CA ALA A 80 6.62 3.16 -6.18
C ALA A 80 6.73 1.77 -6.83
N LYS A 81 7.65 0.93 -6.35
CA LYS A 81 7.77 -0.47 -6.80
C LYS A 81 6.55 -1.29 -6.38
N ASP A 82 6.13 -1.21 -5.12
CA ASP A 82 4.97 -1.95 -4.62
C ASP A 82 3.67 -1.53 -5.35
N ALA A 83 3.51 -0.23 -5.64
CA ALA A 83 2.39 0.27 -6.43
C ALA A 83 2.45 -0.19 -7.89
N TYR A 84 3.65 -0.28 -8.48
CA TYR A 84 3.84 -0.81 -9.83
C TYR A 84 3.51 -2.31 -9.90
N ASP A 85 3.94 -3.09 -8.91
CA ASP A 85 3.65 -4.53 -8.80
C ASP A 85 2.13 -4.76 -8.61
N ALA A 86 1.47 -3.96 -7.78
CA ALA A 86 0.01 -4.02 -7.60
C ALA A 86 -0.77 -3.62 -8.88
N LEU A 87 -0.27 -2.64 -9.64
CA LEU A 87 -0.87 -2.27 -10.93
C LEU A 87 -0.66 -3.37 -11.99
N LEU A 88 0.49 -4.05 -11.98
CA LEU A 88 0.72 -5.21 -12.84
C LEU A 88 -0.21 -6.36 -12.48
N GLU A 89 -0.43 -6.63 -11.19
CA GLU A 89 -1.42 -7.62 -10.75
C GLU A 89 -2.84 -7.26 -11.20
N GLY A 90 -3.23 -5.99 -11.11
CA GLY A 90 -4.54 -5.51 -11.58
C GLY A 90 -4.70 -5.46 -13.11
N LEU A 91 -3.60 -5.41 -13.87
CA LEU A 91 -3.60 -5.44 -15.34
C LEU A 91 -3.75 -6.87 -15.89
N LEU A 92 -3.38 -7.87 -15.08
CA LEU A 92 -3.52 -9.28 -15.42
C LEU A 92 -4.98 -9.69 -15.16
N GLY A 93 -5.75 -9.94 -16.22
CA GLY A 93 -7.14 -10.39 -16.07
C GLY A 93 -7.24 -11.76 -15.41
N ALA A 94 -8.48 -12.19 -15.13
CA ALA A 94 -8.79 -13.35 -14.29
C ALA A 94 -7.84 -14.57 -14.52
N PRO A 95 -7.34 -15.21 -13.45
CA PRO A 95 -6.41 -16.32 -13.56
C PRO A 95 -7.07 -17.53 -14.22
N LEU A 96 -6.32 -18.26 -15.05
CA LEU A 96 -6.77 -19.50 -15.68
C LEU A 96 -5.65 -20.54 -15.71
N THR A 97 -5.84 -21.63 -14.99
CA THR A 97 -4.88 -22.73 -14.90
C THR A 97 -5.30 -23.86 -15.82
N VAL A 98 -4.43 -24.25 -16.76
CA VAL A 98 -4.71 -25.34 -17.70
C VAL A 98 -3.75 -26.49 -17.42
N LEU A 99 -4.28 -27.56 -16.84
CA LEU A 99 -3.51 -28.77 -16.56
C LEU A 99 -3.75 -29.80 -17.65
N PHE A 100 -2.71 -30.49 -18.11
CA PHE A 100 -2.84 -31.53 -19.12
C PHE A 100 -2.27 -32.87 -18.70
N ALA A 101 -2.90 -33.95 -19.17
CA ALA A 101 -2.37 -35.31 -19.13
C ALA A 101 -2.49 -35.90 -20.54
N SER A 102 -1.38 -36.35 -21.13
CA SER A 102 -1.35 -36.79 -22.51
C SER A 102 -0.28 -37.84 -22.77
N ASP A 103 -0.68 -38.98 -23.35
CA ASP A 103 0.28 -40.03 -23.73
C ASP A 103 1.06 -39.69 -25.01
N ASN A 104 0.37 -39.13 -26.02
CA ASN A 104 0.96 -38.84 -27.34
C ASN A 104 0.93 -37.34 -27.72
N GLY A 105 0.89 -36.45 -26.72
CA GLY A 105 0.92 -34.99 -26.92
C GLY A 105 -0.35 -34.30 -27.47
N ASN A 106 -1.41 -35.05 -27.76
CA ASN A 106 -2.70 -34.49 -28.20
C ASN A 106 -3.28 -33.49 -27.20
N ALA A 107 -3.40 -33.88 -25.93
CA ALA A 107 -3.91 -32.99 -24.89
C ALA A 107 -2.96 -31.82 -24.63
N THR A 108 -1.64 -32.02 -24.73
CA THR A 108 -0.65 -30.94 -24.62
C THR A 108 -0.86 -29.85 -25.69
N SER A 109 -1.11 -30.25 -26.94
CA SER A 109 -1.43 -29.34 -28.05
C SER A 109 -2.70 -28.52 -27.78
N VAL A 110 -3.76 -29.19 -27.33
CA VAL A 110 -5.03 -28.54 -27.00
C VAL A 110 -4.87 -27.57 -25.83
N ALA A 111 -4.18 -27.98 -24.76
CA ALA A 111 -3.94 -27.16 -23.57
C ALA A 111 -3.15 -25.89 -23.90
N LYS A 112 -2.06 -26.00 -24.66
CA LYS A 112 -1.28 -24.84 -25.11
C LYS A 112 -2.11 -23.88 -25.96
N ARG A 113 -2.93 -24.43 -26.87
CA ARG A 113 -3.82 -23.63 -27.72
C ARG A 113 -4.92 -22.93 -26.93
N LEU A 114 -5.46 -23.57 -25.91
CA LEU A 114 -6.46 -22.99 -25.02
C LEU A 114 -5.85 -21.82 -24.23
N ALA A 115 -4.68 -22.03 -23.62
CA ALA A 115 -3.99 -20.98 -22.87
C ALA A 115 -3.61 -19.78 -23.73
N ASN A 116 -3.08 -20.00 -24.94
CA ASN A 116 -2.78 -18.90 -25.86
C ASN A 116 -4.02 -18.07 -26.20
N ARG A 117 -5.18 -18.72 -26.38
CA ARG A 117 -6.46 -18.01 -26.56
C ARG A 117 -6.92 -17.27 -25.31
N GLY A 118 -6.66 -17.80 -24.12
CA GLY A 118 -6.93 -17.11 -22.87
C GLY A 118 -6.06 -15.86 -22.70
N LYS A 119 -4.75 -15.95 -22.97
CA LYS A 119 -3.84 -14.78 -22.97
C LYS A 119 -4.31 -13.70 -23.95
N ALA A 120 -4.70 -14.09 -25.16
CA ALA A 120 -5.22 -13.16 -26.17
C ALA A 120 -6.52 -12.46 -25.74
N ARG A 121 -7.25 -13.01 -24.77
CA ARG A 121 -8.46 -12.41 -24.18
C ARG A 121 -8.18 -11.68 -22.86
N GLY A 122 -6.91 -11.54 -22.47
CA GLY A 122 -6.50 -10.83 -21.26
C GLY A 122 -6.49 -11.67 -19.98
N LEU A 123 -6.66 -13.00 -20.05
CA LEU A 123 -6.57 -13.88 -18.88
C LEU A 123 -5.11 -14.15 -18.52
N LYS A 124 -4.80 -14.20 -17.21
CA LYS A 124 -3.52 -14.68 -16.69
C LYS A 124 -3.49 -16.20 -16.76
N THR A 125 -3.10 -16.75 -17.91
CA THR A 125 -3.11 -18.21 -18.11
C THR A 125 -1.79 -18.88 -17.75
N GLN A 126 -1.84 -20.01 -17.05
CA GLN A 126 -0.71 -20.93 -16.86
C GLN A 126 -1.02 -22.32 -17.44
N VAL A 127 0.01 -23.02 -17.93
CA VAL A 127 -0.12 -24.38 -18.50
C VAL A 127 0.92 -25.28 -17.86
N MET A 128 0.50 -26.44 -17.37
CA MET A 128 1.40 -27.40 -16.70
C MET A 128 0.91 -28.84 -16.92
N SER A 129 1.83 -29.81 -16.78
CA SER A 129 1.44 -31.23 -16.67
C SER A 129 0.68 -31.44 -15.38
N MET A 130 -0.32 -32.32 -15.37
CA MET A 130 -1.01 -32.73 -14.14
C MET A 130 -0.05 -33.42 -13.15
N GLU A 131 0.99 -34.09 -13.64
CA GLU A 131 1.98 -34.79 -12.81
C GLU A 131 2.90 -33.81 -12.05
N ASP A 132 3.12 -32.62 -12.60
CA ASP A 132 4.04 -31.63 -12.04
C ASP A 132 3.33 -30.63 -11.11
N TYR A 133 1.99 -30.68 -11.02
CA TYR A 133 1.20 -29.70 -10.27
C TYR A 133 0.96 -30.14 -8.81
N PRO A 134 1.30 -29.31 -7.80
CA PRO A 134 1.05 -29.62 -6.40
C PRO A 134 -0.45 -29.73 -6.10
N LEU A 135 -0.89 -30.83 -5.49
CA LEU A 135 -2.30 -31.05 -5.16
C LEU A 135 -2.78 -30.10 -4.06
N GLU A 136 -1.88 -29.62 -3.23
CA GLU A 136 -2.13 -28.65 -2.15
C GLU A 136 -2.61 -27.30 -2.68
N ASP A 137 -2.22 -26.95 -3.91
CA ASP A 137 -2.54 -25.67 -4.54
C ASP A 137 -3.91 -25.68 -5.24
N LEU A 138 -4.47 -26.86 -5.53
CA LEU A 138 -5.77 -27.02 -6.21
C LEU A 138 -6.93 -26.24 -5.57
N PRO A 139 -7.10 -26.21 -4.22
CA PRO A 139 -8.17 -25.46 -3.59
C PRO A 139 -8.02 -23.93 -3.71
N SER A 140 -6.83 -23.44 -4.04
CA SER A 140 -6.53 -22.01 -4.19
C SER A 140 -6.79 -21.49 -5.61
N GLU A 141 -6.93 -22.39 -6.57
CA GLU A 141 -7.17 -22.04 -7.97
C GLU A 141 -8.61 -21.58 -8.21
N GLU A 142 -8.78 -20.39 -8.79
CA GLU A 142 -10.11 -19.83 -9.08
C GLU A 142 -10.73 -20.44 -10.34
N ASN A 143 -9.96 -20.52 -11.43
CA ASN A 143 -10.41 -21.13 -12.68
C ASN A 143 -9.38 -22.17 -13.15
N ILE A 144 -9.80 -23.43 -13.19
CA ILE A 144 -8.95 -24.54 -13.61
C ILE A 144 -9.63 -25.36 -14.72
N VAL A 145 -8.83 -25.76 -15.71
CA VAL A 145 -9.27 -26.61 -16.83
C VAL A 145 -8.33 -27.79 -16.96
N PHE A 146 -8.90 -28.98 -16.87
CA PHE A 146 -8.20 -30.24 -17.07
C PHE A 146 -8.38 -30.73 -18.51
N VAL A 147 -7.27 -30.97 -19.21
CA VAL A 147 -7.27 -31.49 -20.58
C VAL A 147 -6.59 -32.84 -20.57
N THR A 148 -7.38 -33.91 -20.68
CA THR A 148 -6.86 -35.27 -20.74
C THR A 148 -7.05 -35.85 -22.13
N SER A 149 -6.11 -36.69 -22.55
CA SER A 149 -6.24 -37.51 -23.76
C SER A 149 -5.76 -38.91 -23.42
N THR A 150 -6.66 -39.88 -23.52
CA THR A 150 -6.33 -41.30 -23.51
C THR A 150 -6.19 -41.80 -24.95
N ALA A 151 -5.37 -42.83 -25.15
CA ALA A 151 -5.25 -43.54 -26.43
C ALA A 151 -6.55 -44.29 -26.80
#